data_AF-A0AAD9PEH3-F1
#
_entry.id   AF-A0AAD9PEH3-F1
#
_cell.length_a   1.000
_cell.length_b   1.000
_cell.length_c   1.000
_cell.angle_alpha   90.00
_cell.angle_beta   90.00
_cell.angle_gamma   90.00
#
_symmetry.space_group_name_H-M   'P 1'
#
loop_
_entity.id
_entity.type
_entity.pdbx_description
1 polymer ?
#
loop_
_entity_poly.entity_id
_entity_poly.type
_entity_poly.pdbx_seq_one_letter_code
_entity_poly.pdbx_strand_id
1 'polypeptide(L)'
;MSSKDVQQILSLVLTFGNYMNGGTARGQADGFDLEILAKLKDVKSKYVRLYSADPSTDRSVLPLPEPSDITKASLINFEDIEQELKKVAASLQVCIKRMSKVIQESAEDSIEPFKSHMMSFVDRATVEIREQEANLDDAKKRFDLCCLYFAIKLKPGEKVVYPKDFFGLWKNFCVDFKDYWKTEQQKVLKERLKEAHERVKQMKEDKRANVSTTLTKGKKGLSPLCTEAGTAALMRGRTCTMSTLKDSRST
;
A
#
# COMPACT_ATOMS: atom_id res chain seq x y z
N MET A 1 -8.02 11.38 6.74
CA MET A 1 -8.24 12.84 6.58
C MET A 1 -7.18 13.48 5.68
N SER A 2 -5.89 13.14 5.81
CA SER A 2 -4.78 13.74 5.04
C SER A 2 -4.36 12.99 3.77
N SER A 3 -5.02 11.87 3.43
CA SER A 3 -4.70 11.11 2.21
C SER A 3 -5.17 11.87 0.98
N LYS A 4 -4.21 12.31 0.15
CA LYS A 4 -4.47 12.97 -1.14
C LYS A 4 -5.25 12.04 -2.08
N ASP A 5 -4.91 10.76 -2.08
CA ASP A 5 -5.56 9.73 -2.89
C ASP A 5 -7.05 9.61 -2.56
N VAL A 6 -7.40 9.52 -1.27
CA VAL A 6 -8.79 9.51 -0.81
C VAL A 6 -9.51 10.80 -1.22
N GLN A 7 -8.87 11.97 -1.05
CA GLN A 7 -9.45 13.26 -1.45
C GLN A 7 -9.70 13.34 -2.95
N GLN A 8 -8.77 12.85 -3.77
CA GLN A 8 -8.90 12.81 -5.22
C GLN A 8 -10.01 11.87 -5.67
N ILE A 9 -10.12 10.68 -5.06
CA ILE A 9 -11.21 9.74 -5.35
C ILE A 9 -12.57 10.36 -5.01
N LEU A 10 -12.70 11.00 -3.84
CA LEU A 10 -13.94 11.70 -3.47
C LEU A 10 -14.25 12.88 -4.39
N SER A 11 -13.22 13.61 -4.83
CA SER A 11 -13.37 14.68 -5.83
C SER A 11 -13.87 14.14 -7.18
N LEU A 12 -13.38 12.98 -7.63
CA LEU A 12 -13.92 12.30 -8.81
C LEU A 12 -15.39 11.92 -8.61
N VAL A 13 -15.76 11.38 -7.45
CA VAL A 13 -17.16 11.07 -7.14
C VAL A 13 -18.03 12.32 -7.21
N LEU A 14 -17.60 13.43 -6.60
CA LEU A 14 -18.33 14.70 -6.62
C LEU A 14 -18.47 15.24 -8.04
N THR A 15 -17.37 15.29 -8.79
CA THR A 15 -17.32 15.81 -10.17
C THR A 15 -18.26 15.05 -11.08
N PHE A 16 -18.24 13.72 -11.02
CA PHE A 16 -19.16 12.89 -11.80
C PHE A 16 -20.60 13.03 -11.32
N GLY A 17 -20.84 13.09 -10.02
CA GLY A 17 -22.16 13.34 -9.46
C GLY A 17 -22.75 14.64 -9.99
N ASN A 18 -21.98 15.73 -9.97
CA ASN A 18 -22.40 17.02 -10.49
C ASN A 18 -22.67 16.98 -12.00
N TYR A 19 -21.77 16.35 -12.77
CA TYR A 19 -21.95 16.18 -14.21
C TYR A 19 -23.21 15.37 -14.56
N MET A 20 -23.42 14.22 -13.90
CA MET A 20 -24.56 13.33 -14.16
C MET A 20 -25.91 13.93 -13.74
N ASN A 21 -25.91 14.82 -12.74
CA ASN A 21 -27.12 15.46 -12.22
C ASN A 21 -27.27 16.92 -12.71
N GLY A 22 -26.54 17.30 -13.76
CA GLY A 22 -26.57 18.65 -14.34
C GLY A 22 -28.00 19.10 -14.67
N GLY A 23 -28.31 20.36 -14.40
CA GLY A 23 -29.66 20.93 -14.56
C GLY A 23 -30.62 20.63 -13.41
N THR A 24 -30.20 19.87 -12.39
CA THR A 24 -30.94 19.70 -11.13
C THR A 24 -30.20 20.37 -9.98
N ALA A 25 -30.89 20.60 -8.85
CA ALA A 25 -30.25 21.08 -7.62
C ALA A 25 -29.10 20.18 -7.12
N ARG A 26 -29.10 18.88 -7.49
CA ARG A 26 -28.04 17.92 -7.14
C ARG A 26 -26.81 18.01 -8.06
N GLY A 27 -26.90 18.75 -9.17
CA GLY A 27 -25.82 18.93 -10.14
C GLY A 27 -24.83 20.03 -9.79
N GLN A 28 -25.06 20.77 -8.71
CA GLN A 28 -24.25 21.90 -8.24
C GLN A 28 -23.90 21.73 -6.76
N ALA A 29 -23.53 20.50 -6.36
CA ALA A 29 -23.20 20.19 -4.98
C ALA A 29 -21.74 20.55 -4.67
N ASP A 30 -21.51 21.07 -3.46
CA ASP A 30 -20.16 21.31 -2.91
C ASP A 30 -19.60 20.09 -2.15
N GLY A 31 -20.46 19.09 -1.92
CA GLY A 31 -20.12 17.87 -1.19
C GLY A 31 -21.26 16.87 -1.20
N PHE A 32 -21.04 15.72 -0.57
CA PHE A 32 -22.05 14.67 -0.46
C PHE A 32 -21.94 13.93 0.86
N ASP A 33 -23.07 13.41 1.34
CA ASP A 33 -23.08 12.49 2.48
C ASP A 33 -22.44 11.16 2.07
N LEU A 34 -21.60 10.61 2.94
CA LEU A 34 -20.77 9.43 2.65
C LEU A 34 -21.59 8.16 2.34
N GLU A 35 -22.87 8.13 2.70
CA GLU A 35 -23.83 7.09 2.31
C GLU A 35 -23.93 6.86 0.80
N ILE A 36 -23.58 7.87 -0.02
CA ILE A 36 -23.59 7.72 -1.47
C ILE A 36 -22.62 6.63 -1.94
N LEU A 37 -21.53 6.36 -1.21
CA LEU A 37 -20.49 5.39 -1.62
C LEU A 37 -21.07 3.98 -1.83
N ALA A 38 -22.07 3.59 -1.03
CA ALA A 38 -22.77 2.32 -1.18
C ALA A 38 -23.62 2.23 -2.45
N LYS A 39 -24.04 3.38 -3.01
CA LYS A 39 -24.93 3.51 -4.18
C LYS A 39 -24.16 3.58 -5.50
N LEU A 40 -22.84 3.77 -5.48
CA LEU A 40 -22.00 3.97 -6.68
C LEU A 40 -21.71 2.69 -7.49
N LYS A 41 -22.57 1.67 -7.50
CA LYS A 41 -22.24 0.31 -8.01
C LYS A 41 -21.71 0.27 -9.45
N ASP A 42 -22.32 1.00 -10.39
CA ASP A 42 -22.02 0.87 -11.82
C ASP A 42 -20.95 1.85 -12.36
N VAL A 43 -20.48 2.76 -11.51
CA VAL A 43 -19.54 3.83 -11.90
C VAL A 43 -18.13 3.64 -11.32
N LYS A 44 -17.92 2.66 -10.45
CA LYS A 44 -16.64 2.40 -9.75
C LYS A 44 -15.48 2.11 -10.69
N SER A 45 -15.72 1.31 -11.73
CA SER A 45 -14.68 0.98 -12.72
C SER A 45 -14.19 2.22 -13.49
N LYS A 46 -15.09 3.17 -13.76
CA LYS A 46 -14.73 4.46 -14.38
C LYS A 46 -13.88 5.31 -13.45
N TYR A 47 -14.23 5.38 -12.16
CA TYR A 47 -13.43 6.11 -11.17
C TYR A 47 -12.03 5.54 -11.05
N VAL A 48 -11.91 4.22 -10.94
CA VAL A 48 -10.62 3.51 -10.89
C VAL A 48 -9.78 3.80 -12.12
N ARG A 49 -10.38 3.74 -13.32
CA ARG A 49 -9.67 4.00 -14.58
C ARG A 49 -9.21 5.45 -14.72
N LEU A 50 -10.02 6.41 -14.29
CA LEU A 50 -9.64 7.83 -14.36
C LEU A 50 -8.56 8.16 -13.34
N TYR A 51 -8.69 7.61 -12.13
CA TYR A 51 -7.67 7.74 -11.10
C TYR A 51 -6.34 7.11 -11.52
N SER A 52 -6.38 5.91 -12.13
CA SER A 52 -5.18 5.23 -12.64
C SER A 52 -4.58 5.89 -13.88
N ALA A 53 -5.36 6.63 -14.66
CA ALA A 53 -4.88 7.33 -15.84
C ALA A 53 -4.05 8.58 -15.49
N ASP A 54 -4.26 9.17 -14.31
CA ASP A 54 -3.49 10.31 -13.82
C ASP A 54 -1.98 9.96 -13.79
N PRO A 55 -1.12 10.76 -14.45
CA PRO A 55 0.33 10.55 -14.44
C PRO A 55 0.98 10.73 -13.07
N SER A 56 0.34 11.48 -12.16
CA SER A 56 0.85 11.74 -10.82
C SER A 56 0.56 10.61 -9.83
N THR A 57 -0.34 9.69 -10.18
CA THR A 57 -0.72 8.55 -9.35
C THR A 57 0.36 7.49 -9.34
N ASP A 58 0.86 7.15 -8.15
CA ASP A 58 1.61 5.91 -7.96
C ASP A 58 0.66 4.72 -8.09
N ARG A 59 0.80 3.98 -9.17
CA ARG A 59 -0.10 2.88 -9.51
C ARG A 59 0.28 1.56 -8.83
N SER A 60 1.35 1.54 -8.05
CA SER A 60 1.81 0.34 -7.34
C SER A 60 1.08 0.12 -6.01
N VAL A 61 0.44 1.17 -5.48
CA VAL A 61 -0.21 1.15 -4.17
C VAL A 61 -1.73 1.29 -4.33
N LEU A 62 -2.50 0.63 -3.46
CA LEU A 62 -3.95 0.84 -3.39
C LEU A 62 -4.22 2.24 -2.81
N PRO A 63 -4.96 3.11 -3.50
CA PRO A 63 -5.18 4.51 -3.08
C PRO A 63 -6.21 4.68 -1.95
N LEU A 64 -6.83 3.58 -1.51
CA LEU A 64 -7.78 3.55 -0.40
C LEU A 64 -7.25 2.64 0.71
N PRO A 65 -7.72 2.82 1.96
CA PRO A 65 -7.41 1.90 3.04
C PRO A 65 -7.76 0.45 2.67
N GLU A 66 -6.94 -0.48 3.14
CA GLU A 66 -7.15 -1.89 2.90
C GLU A 66 -8.49 -2.36 3.48
N PRO A 67 -9.30 -3.14 2.73
CA PRO A 67 -10.61 -3.59 3.23
C PRO A 67 -10.55 -4.40 4.53
N SER A 68 -9.44 -5.12 4.75
CA SER A 68 -9.19 -5.82 6.01
C SER A 68 -9.08 -4.86 7.18
N ASP A 69 -8.45 -3.70 6.99
CA ASP A 69 -8.25 -2.72 8.05
C ASP A 69 -9.54 -1.96 8.35
N ILE A 70 -10.31 -1.63 7.30
CA ILE A 70 -11.68 -1.11 7.46
C ILE A 70 -12.55 -2.10 8.25
N THR A 71 -12.45 -3.40 7.95
CA THR A 71 -13.22 -4.41 8.66
C THR A 71 -12.79 -4.49 10.13
N LYS A 72 -11.49 -4.55 10.42
CA LYS A 72 -10.99 -4.56 11.80
C LYS A 72 -11.44 -3.31 12.57
N ALA A 73 -11.28 -2.13 11.96
CA ALA A 73 -11.69 -0.87 12.58
C ALA A 73 -13.20 -0.80 12.85
N SER A 74 -14.03 -1.39 11.98
CA SER A 74 -15.49 -1.45 12.19
C SER A 74 -15.92 -2.34 13.35
N LEU A 75 -15.05 -3.24 13.82
CA LEU A 75 -15.34 -4.14 14.96
C LEU A 75 -14.94 -3.54 16.31
N ILE A 76 -14.28 -2.38 16.31
CA ILE A 76 -13.83 -1.75 17.55
C ILE A 76 -15.03 -1.17 18.31
N ASN A 77 -15.06 -1.50 19.61
CA ASN A 77 -15.94 -0.90 20.60
C ASN A 77 -15.06 -0.25 21.67
N PHE A 78 -15.09 1.09 21.75
CA PHE A 78 -14.20 1.81 22.65
C PHE A 78 -14.59 1.63 24.13
N GLU A 79 -15.88 1.47 24.41
CA GLU A 79 -16.39 1.21 25.75
C GLU A 79 -15.91 -0.14 26.29
N ASP A 80 -15.87 -1.17 25.43
CA ASP A 80 -15.37 -2.50 25.81
C ASP A 80 -13.88 -2.42 26.14
N ILE A 81 -13.08 -1.74 25.31
CA ILE A 81 -11.64 -1.55 25.56
C ILE A 81 -11.40 -0.77 26.86
N GLU A 82 -12.19 0.28 27.11
CA GLU A 82 -12.09 1.05 28.33
C GLU A 82 -12.41 0.21 29.58
N GLN A 83 -13.41 -0.67 29.51
CA GLN A 83 -13.75 -1.58 30.59
C GLN A 83 -12.63 -2.61 30.83
N GLU A 84 -12.05 -3.16 29.77
CA GLU A 84 -10.93 -4.10 29.90
C GLU A 84 -9.69 -3.43 30.50
N LEU A 85 -9.34 -2.20 30.09
CA LEU A 85 -8.24 -1.45 30.71
C LEU A 85 -8.49 -1.20 32.20
N LYS A 86 -9.71 -0.83 32.59
CA LYS A 86 -10.08 -0.68 34.02
C LYS A 86 -9.93 -1.98 34.80
N LYS A 87 -10.29 -3.13 34.22
CA LYS A 87 -10.10 -4.46 34.84
C LYS A 87 -8.62 -4.80 35.03
N VAL A 88 -7.79 -4.51 34.03
CA VAL A 88 -6.33 -4.73 34.10
C VAL A 88 -5.71 -3.83 35.16
N ALA A 89 -6.06 -2.54 35.19
CA ALA A 89 -5.61 -1.60 36.22
C ALA A 89 -6.02 -2.05 37.63
N ALA A 90 -7.27 -2.47 37.84
CA ALA A 90 -7.74 -3.00 39.12
C ALA A 90 -6.98 -4.26 39.54
N SER A 91 -6.68 -5.15 38.59
CA SER A 91 -5.91 -6.37 38.83
C SER A 91 -4.47 -6.05 39.25
N LEU A 92 -3.84 -5.05 38.62
CA LEU A 92 -2.53 -4.57 39.03
C LEU A 92 -2.55 -3.99 40.45
N GLN A 93 -3.59 -3.24 40.83
CA GLN A 93 -3.73 -2.72 42.20
C GLN A 93 -3.84 -3.84 43.24
N VAL A 94 -4.56 -4.92 42.92
CA VAL A 94 -4.61 -6.12 43.78
C VAL A 94 -3.23 -6.78 43.88
N CYS A 95 -2.49 -6.87 42.76
CA CYS A 95 -1.13 -7.40 42.72
C CYS A 95 -0.17 -6.58 43.60
N ILE A 96 -0.21 -5.25 43.48
CA ILE A 96 0.59 -4.32 44.29
C ILE A 96 0.34 -4.55 45.78
N LYS A 97 -0.94 -4.61 46.21
CA LYS A 97 -1.28 -4.86 47.62
C LYS A 97 -0.73 -6.18 48.14
N ARG A 98 -0.80 -7.25 47.33
CA ARG A 98 -0.25 -8.57 47.69
C ARG A 98 1.28 -8.54 47.76
N MET A 99 1.94 -7.90 46.79
CA MET A 99 3.38 -7.71 46.80
C MET A 99 3.84 -6.95 48.05
N SER A 100 3.19 -5.83 48.39
CA SER A 100 3.51 -5.04 49.59
C SER A 100 3.38 -5.87 50.86
N LYS A 101 2.35 -6.70 50.97
CA LYS A 101 2.17 -7.61 52.11
C LYS A 101 3.32 -8.62 52.22
N VAL A 102 3.71 -9.25 51.11
CA VAL A 102 4.84 -10.21 51.09
C VAL A 102 6.14 -9.53 51.50
N ILE A 103 6.40 -8.31 50.99
CA ILE A 103 7.59 -7.54 51.35
C ILE A 103 7.60 -7.19 52.84
N GLN A 104 6.44 -6.84 53.41
CA GLN A 104 6.32 -6.45 54.82
C GLN A 104 6.44 -7.65 55.79
N GLU A 105 5.96 -8.82 55.40
CA GLU A 105 5.90 -10.01 56.26
C GLU A 105 7.14 -10.91 56.16
N SER A 106 8.03 -10.67 55.20
CA SER A 106 9.24 -11.47 54.99
C SER A 106 10.44 -10.91 55.75
N ALA A 107 11.36 -11.80 56.16
CA ALA A 107 12.66 -11.39 56.69
C ALA A 107 13.54 -10.79 55.57
N GLU A 108 14.36 -9.79 55.92
CA GLU A 108 15.22 -9.07 54.96
C GLU A 108 16.17 -10.01 54.20
N ASP A 109 16.70 -11.05 54.86
CA ASP A 109 17.63 -11.99 54.24
C ASP A 109 16.96 -12.99 53.28
N SER A 110 15.63 -13.02 53.23
CA SER A 110 14.84 -14.00 52.45
C SER A 110 13.91 -13.36 51.42
N ILE A 111 13.88 -12.03 51.31
CA ILE A 111 12.93 -11.32 50.44
C ILE A 111 13.39 -11.22 48.98
N GLU A 112 14.70 -11.31 48.73
CA GLU A 112 15.24 -11.35 47.37
C GLU A 112 15.24 -12.79 46.83
N PRO A 113 15.01 -12.98 45.51
CA PRO A 113 14.88 -11.99 44.44
C PRO A 113 13.44 -11.49 44.20
N PHE A 114 12.48 -11.86 45.06
CA PHE A 114 11.06 -11.57 44.83
C PHE A 114 10.78 -10.06 44.77
N LYS A 115 11.29 -9.29 45.72
CA LYS A 115 11.07 -7.84 45.81
C LYS A 115 11.58 -7.12 44.56
N SER A 116 12.83 -7.34 44.16
CA SER A 116 13.39 -6.70 42.96
C SER A 116 12.61 -7.04 41.68
N HIS A 117 12.28 -8.31 41.45
CA HIS A 117 11.50 -8.73 40.28
C HIS A 117 10.09 -8.15 40.27
N MET A 118 9.39 -8.18 41.40
CA MET A 118 8.01 -7.70 41.49
C MET A 118 7.91 -6.18 41.40
N MET A 119 8.85 -5.45 41.99
CA MET A 119 8.92 -3.99 41.84
C MET A 119 9.15 -3.62 40.37
N SER A 120 10.12 -4.26 39.70
CA SER A 120 10.37 -4.04 38.26
C SER A 120 9.16 -4.39 37.38
N PHE A 121 8.42 -5.45 37.72
CA PHE A 121 7.18 -5.79 37.04
C PHE A 121 6.10 -4.73 37.24
N VAL A 122 5.86 -4.28 38.48
CA VAL A 122 4.85 -3.27 38.82
C VAL A 122 5.15 -1.95 38.13
N ASP A 123 6.41 -1.52 38.12
CA ASP A 123 6.83 -0.27 37.47
C ASP A 123 6.52 -0.31 35.97
N ARG A 124 6.93 -1.39 35.28
CA ARG A 124 6.66 -1.58 33.85
C ARG A 124 5.16 -1.66 33.56
N ALA A 125 4.42 -2.48 34.30
CA ALA A 125 2.98 -2.64 34.10
C ALA A 125 2.22 -1.33 34.33
N THR A 126 2.65 -0.52 35.29
CA THR A 126 2.03 0.80 35.55
C THR A 126 2.23 1.76 34.38
N VAL A 127 3.43 1.77 33.79
CA VAL A 127 3.72 2.60 32.60
C VAL A 127 2.92 2.12 31.41
N GLU A 128 2.93 0.80 31.12
CA GLU A 128 2.21 0.23 29.98
C GLU A 128 0.70 0.49 30.05
N ILE A 129 0.07 0.35 31.23
CA ILE A 129 -1.36 0.64 31.41
C ILE A 129 -1.66 2.11 31.09
N ARG A 130 -0.85 3.05 31.61
CA ARG A 130 -1.02 4.49 31.34
C ARG A 130 -0.86 4.81 29.86
N GLU A 131 0.10 4.18 29.19
CA GLU A 131 0.29 4.33 27.75
C GLU A 131 -0.93 3.83 26.97
N GLN A 132 -1.50 2.67 27.33
CA GLN A 132 -2.70 2.17 26.67
C GLN A 132 -3.94 3.03 26.92
N GLU A 133 -4.09 3.59 28.13
CA GLU A 133 -5.15 4.57 28.43
C GLU A 133 -5.01 5.83 27.57
N ALA A 134 -3.79 6.37 27.43
CA ALA A 134 -3.51 7.52 26.57
C ALA A 134 -3.75 7.21 25.09
N ASN A 135 -3.37 6.02 24.63
CA ASN A 135 -3.61 5.57 23.25
C ASN A 135 -5.11 5.44 22.95
N LEU A 136 -5.91 4.93 23.90
CA LEU A 136 -7.36 4.84 23.75
C LEU A 136 -8.00 6.23 23.64
N ASP A 137 -7.58 7.18 24.47
CA ASP A 137 -8.07 8.56 24.43
C ASP A 137 -7.70 9.27 23.11
N ASP A 138 -6.46 9.14 22.65
CA ASP A 138 -6.04 9.68 21.35
C ASP A 138 -6.81 9.02 20.19
N ALA A 139 -7.04 7.70 20.24
CA ALA A 139 -7.82 6.99 19.23
C ALA A 139 -9.27 7.48 19.15
N LYS A 140 -9.93 7.69 20.31
CA LYS A 140 -11.29 8.28 20.39
C LYS A 140 -11.31 9.68 19.76
N LYS A 141 -10.38 10.56 20.15
CA LYS A 141 -10.27 11.93 19.61
C LYS A 141 -10.07 11.94 18.10
N ARG A 142 -9.18 11.08 17.58
CA ARG A 142 -8.95 10.97 16.14
C ARG A 142 -10.19 10.46 15.39
N PHE A 143 -10.91 9.53 16.00
CA PHE A 143 -12.16 9.03 15.44
C PHE A 143 -13.23 10.13 15.36
N ASP A 144 -13.38 10.93 16.42
CA ASP A 144 -14.29 12.08 16.45
C ASP A 144 -13.93 13.11 15.36
N LEU A 145 -12.63 13.43 15.22
CA LEU A 145 -12.15 14.30 14.15
C LEU A 145 -12.44 13.72 12.76
N CYS A 146 -12.33 12.42 12.57
CA CYS A 146 -12.71 11.77 11.30
C CYS A 146 -14.20 11.91 11.03
N CYS A 147 -15.05 11.67 12.04
CA CYS A 147 -16.49 11.82 11.90
C CYS A 147 -16.87 13.26 11.55
N LEU A 148 -16.24 14.24 12.19
CA LEU A 148 -16.41 15.66 11.89
C LEU A 148 -15.99 16.00 10.45
N TYR A 149 -14.79 15.57 10.04
CA TYR A 149 -14.25 15.83 8.71
C TYR A 149 -15.16 15.29 7.59
N PHE A 150 -15.73 14.11 7.78
CA PHE A 150 -16.64 13.48 6.82
C PHE A 150 -18.13 13.81 7.05
N ALA A 151 -18.42 14.79 7.93
CA ALA A 151 -19.77 15.23 8.27
C ALA A 151 -20.74 14.09 8.62
N ILE A 152 -20.25 13.09 9.36
CA ILE A 152 -21.05 11.93 9.77
C ILE A 152 -22.11 12.37 10.77
N LYS A 153 -23.37 12.07 10.45
CA LYS A 153 -24.52 12.43 11.26
C LYS A 153 -24.84 11.29 12.23
N LEU A 154 -25.21 11.65 13.46
CA LEU A 154 -25.82 10.72 14.40
C LEU A 154 -27.14 10.21 13.83
N LYS A 155 -27.41 8.91 13.99
CA LYS A 155 -28.72 8.37 13.64
C LYS A 155 -29.75 8.81 14.69
N PRO A 156 -31.03 8.95 14.31
CA PRO A 156 -32.08 9.30 15.26
C PRO A 156 -32.10 8.36 16.48
N GLY A 157 -32.00 8.92 17.68
CA GLY A 157 -32.00 8.17 18.94
C GLY A 157 -30.62 7.69 19.41
N GLU A 158 -29.56 7.83 18.61
CA GLU A 158 -28.19 7.54 19.03
C GLU A 158 -27.54 8.75 19.69
N LYS A 159 -26.69 8.49 20.69
CA LYS A 159 -25.96 9.54 21.44
C LYS A 159 -24.52 9.74 20.95
N VAL A 160 -23.96 8.70 20.34
CA VAL A 160 -22.56 8.65 19.87
C VAL A 160 -22.53 7.90 18.53
N VAL A 161 -21.60 8.29 17.66
CA VAL A 161 -21.31 7.55 16.44
C VAL A 161 -20.33 6.43 16.80
N TYR A 162 -20.62 5.19 16.44
CA TYR A 162 -19.68 4.09 16.68
C TYR A 162 -18.75 3.88 15.47
N PRO A 163 -17.55 3.30 15.66
CA PRO A 163 -16.65 2.94 14.56
C PRO A 163 -17.34 2.17 13.43
N LYS A 164 -18.24 1.24 13.76
CA LYS A 164 -19.04 0.49 12.77
C LYS A 164 -19.87 1.37 11.85
N ASP A 165 -20.38 2.50 12.34
CA ASP A 165 -21.26 3.39 11.58
C ASP A 165 -20.47 4.21 10.56
N PHE A 166 -19.24 4.60 10.90
CA PHE A 166 -18.34 5.28 9.96
C PHE A 166 -17.66 4.30 8.99
N PHE A 167 -16.95 3.31 9.52
CA PHE A 167 -16.18 2.36 8.69
C PHE A 167 -17.08 1.44 7.86
N GLY A 168 -18.32 1.21 8.30
CA GLY A 168 -19.33 0.47 7.54
C GLY A 168 -19.67 1.13 6.21
N LEU A 169 -19.66 2.47 6.12
CA LEU A 169 -19.91 3.22 4.89
C LEU A 169 -18.80 3.01 3.86
N TRP A 170 -17.56 2.84 4.32
CA TRP A 170 -16.39 2.61 3.48
C TRP A 170 -16.24 1.15 3.06
N LYS A 171 -16.71 0.19 3.86
CA LYS A 171 -16.39 -1.24 3.72
C LYS A 171 -16.58 -1.76 2.30
N ASN A 172 -17.80 -1.69 1.77
CA ASN A 172 -18.10 -2.22 0.43
C ASN A 172 -17.42 -1.39 -0.66
N PHE A 173 -17.26 -0.09 -0.45
CA PHE A 173 -16.57 0.77 -1.40
C PHE A 173 -15.08 0.39 -1.53
N CYS A 174 -14.37 0.18 -0.42
CA CYS A 174 -12.97 -0.23 -0.44
C CYS A 174 -12.79 -1.64 -1.05
N VAL A 175 -13.69 -2.58 -0.74
CA VAL A 175 -13.66 -3.94 -1.32
C VAL A 175 -13.77 -3.85 -2.84
N ASP A 176 -14.85 -3.24 -3.34
CA ASP A 176 -15.11 -3.16 -4.77
C ASP A 176 -14.00 -2.37 -5.49
N PHE A 177 -13.56 -1.25 -4.90
CA PHE A 177 -12.49 -0.43 -5.47
C PHE A 177 -11.20 -1.24 -5.60
N LYS A 178 -10.83 -2.04 -4.59
CA LYS A 178 -9.62 -2.87 -4.63
C LYS A 178 -9.68 -3.90 -5.77
N ASP A 179 -10.83 -4.51 -6.00
CA ASP A 179 -11.00 -5.52 -7.07
C ASP A 179 -10.93 -4.89 -8.46
N TYR A 180 -11.56 -3.73 -8.64
CA TYR A 180 -11.42 -2.95 -9.88
C TYR A 180 -9.98 -2.45 -10.07
N TRP A 181 -9.34 -1.95 -9.01
CA TRP A 181 -7.96 -1.47 -9.06
C TRP A 181 -7.01 -2.57 -9.54
N LYS A 182 -7.06 -3.76 -8.93
CA LYS A 182 -6.25 -4.91 -9.37
C LYS A 182 -6.48 -5.24 -10.85
N THR A 183 -7.74 -5.26 -11.27
CA THR A 183 -8.11 -5.57 -12.66
C THR A 183 -7.55 -4.53 -13.63
N GLU A 184 -7.64 -3.25 -13.29
CA GLU A 184 -7.12 -2.15 -14.12
C GLU A 184 -5.59 -2.16 -14.16
N GLN A 185 -4.94 -2.37 -13.03
CA GLN A 185 -3.48 -2.48 -12.95
C GLN A 185 -2.94 -3.65 -13.80
N GLN A 186 -3.64 -4.78 -13.81
CA GLN A 186 -3.29 -5.90 -14.69
C GLN A 186 -3.46 -5.56 -16.17
N LYS A 187 -4.50 -4.80 -16.55
CA LYS A 187 -4.68 -4.35 -17.95
C LYS A 187 -3.57 -3.41 -18.37
N VAL A 188 -3.26 -2.40 -17.55
CA VAL A 188 -2.17 -1.44 -17.81
C VAL A 188 -0.83 -2.16 -17.97
N LEU A 189 -0.54 -3.15 -17.11
CA LEU A 189 0.69 -3.94 -17.23
C LEU A 189 0.75 -4.75 -18.53
N LYS A 190 -0.36 -5.40 -18.91
CA LYS A 190 -0.45 -6.17 -20.17
C LYS A 190 -0.27 -5.27 -21.39
N GLU A 191 -0.86 -4.08 -21.39
CA GLU A 191 -0.73 -3.10 -22.47
C GLU A 191 0.71 -2.58 -22.59
N ARG A 192 1.34 -2.20 -21.47
CA ARG A 192 2.76 -1.78 -21.45
C ARG A 192 3.71 -2.88 -21.95
N LEU A 193 3.44 -4.13 -21.61
CA LEU A 193 4.25 -5.26 -22.08
C LEU A 193 4.11 -5.44 -23.60
N LYS A 194 2.90 -5.32 -24.15
CA LYS A 194 2.66 -5.35 -25.60
C LYS A 194 3.38 -4.21 -26.31
N GLU A 195 3.24 -2.98 -25.84
CA GLU A 195 3.93 -1.82 -26.40
C GLU A 195 5.45 -1.99 -26.37
N ALA A 196 6.02 -2.49 -25.26
CA ALA A 196 7.44 -2.75 -25.16
C ALA A 196 7.90 -3.81 -26.17
N HIS A 197 7.15 -4.88 -26.35
CA HIS A 197 7.44 -5.91 -27.36
C HIS A 197 7.38 -5.36 -28.78
N GLU A 198 6.38 -4.53 -29.10
CA GLU A 198 6.26 -3.88 -30.41
C GLU A 198 7.41 -2.91 -30.68
N ARG A 199 7.79 -2.09 -29.70
CA ARG A 199 8.96 -1.19 -29.81
C ARG A 199 10.25 -1.97 -30.04
N VAL A 200 10.47 -3.07 -29.33
CA VAL A 200 11.66 -3.94 -29.53
C VAL A 200 11.64 -4.58 -30.92
N LYS A 201 10.47 -4.99 -31.43
CA LYS A 201 10.33 -5.55 -32.77
C LYS A 201 10.67 -4.50 -33.83
N GLN A 202 10.11 -3.30 -33.73
CA GLN A 202 10.42 -2.17 -34.63
C GLN A 202 11.92 -1.84 -34.62
N MET A 203 12.53 -1.73 -33.44
CA MET A 203 13.98 -1.49 -33.33
C MET A 203 14.84 -2.59 -33.97
N LYS A 204 14.40 -3.85 -33.93
CA LYS A 204 15.11 -4.96 -34.60
C LYS A 204 14.96 -4.88 -36.12
N GLU A 205 13.78 -4.53 -36.61
CA GLU A 205 13.49 -4.35 -38.04
C GLU A 205 14.26 -3.16 -38.62
N ASP A 206 14.27 -2.02 -37.92
CA ASP A 206 15.04 -0.82 -38.30
C ASP A 206 16.54 -1.09 -38.37
N LYS A 207 17.09 -1.83 -37.39
CA LYS A 207 18.49 -2.26 -37.42
C LYS A 207 18.80 -3.17 -38.60
N ARG A 208 17.90 -4.10 -38.94
CA ARG A 208 18.07 -5.01 -40.08
C ARG A 208 18.01 -4.27 -41.42
N ALA A 209 17.11 -3.28 -41.54
CA ALA A 209 17.01 -2.41 -42.71
C ALA A 209 18.30 -1.59 -42.90
N ASN A 210 18.81 -0.94 -41.85
CA ASN A 210 20.03 -0.13 -41.92
C ASN A 210 21.30 -0.95 -42.26
N VAL A 211 21.41 -2.19 -41.78
CA VAL A 211 22.54 -3.08 -42.15
C VAL A 211 22.50 -3.44 -43.64
N SER A 212 21.31 -3.65 -44.22
CA SER A 212 21.14 -3.92 -45.65
C SER A 212 21.52 -2.74 -46.55
N THR A 213 21.20 -1.51 -46.13
CA THR A 213 21.58 -0.27 -46.84
C THR A 213 23.09 0.01 -46.77
N THR A 214 23.76 -0.44 -45.71
CA THR A 214 25.22 -0.26 -45.55
C THR A 214 26.01 -1.25 -46.41
N LEU A 215 25.54 -2.50 -46.53
CA LEU A 215 26.15 -3.54 -47.37
C LEU A 215 26.00 -3.29 -48.89
N THR A 216 25.00 -2.51 -49.30
CA THR A 216 24.77 -2.14 -50.71
C THR A 216 25.63 -0.95 -51.18
N LYS A 217 26.12 -0.09 -50.27
CA LYS A 217 27.07 0.99 -50.61
C LYS A 217 28.53 0.55 -50.68
N GLY A 218 28.90 -0.61 -50.11
CA GLY A 218 30.27 -1.17 -50.14
C GLY A 218 30.64 -1.97 -51.39
N LYS A 219 29.75 -2.09 -52.39
CA LYS A 219 29.92 -2.97 -53.57
C LYS A 219 30.12 -2.22 -54.90
N LYS A 220 30.67 -1.00 -54.88
CA LYS A 220 31.10 -0.28 -56.09
C LYS A 220 32.58 0.09 -55.99
N GLY A 221 33.45 -0.78 -56.51
CA GLY A 221 34.85 -0.48 -56.74
C GLY A 221 35.75 -1.71 -56.65
N LEU A 222 35.74 -2.56 -57.68
CA LEU A 222 36.96 -3.24 -58.13
C LEU A 222 36.73 -3.79 -59.55
N SER A 223 37.39 -3.17 -60.54
CA SER A 223 37.54 -3.67 -61.90
C SER A 223 38.63 -4.75 -61.96
N PRO A 224 38.58 -5.70 -62.92
CA PRO A 224 39.50 -6.84 -62.98
C PRO A 224 40.74 -6.49 -63.83
N LEU A 225 41.93 -6.95 -63.42
CA LEU A 225 43.08 -7.01 -64.32
C LEU A 225 43.98 -8.23 -64.01
N CYS A 226 44.11 -9.07 -65.03
CA CYS A 226 45.17 -10.01 -65.45
C CYS A 226 45.96 -10.90 -64.46
N THR A 227 45.90 -12.20 -64.82
CA THR A 227 46.84 -13.33 -64.72
C THR A 227 48.34 -13.01 -64.65
N GLU A 228 49.11 -13.67 -63.76
CA GLU A 228 50.05 -14.79 -64.06
C GLU A 228 50.86 -15.24 -62.81
N ALA A 229 51.57 -16.36 -62.96
CA ALA A 229 52.07 -17.33 -61.97
C ALA A 229 53.21 -16.89 -61.02
N GLY A 230 53.37 -17.62 -59.89
CA GLY A 230 54.63 -17.60 -59.10
C GLY A 230 54.58 -18.14 -57.66
N THR A 231 54.65 -19.46 -57.49
CA THR A 231 55.48 -20.24 -56.53
C THR A 231 55.59 -19.91 -55.01
N ALA A 232 55.24 -20.94 -54.21
CA ALA A 232 55.88 -21.44 -52.95
C ALA A 232 55.71 -20.77 -51.56
N ALA A 233 55.01 -21.54 -50.70
CA ALA A 233 55.48 -22.12 -49.42
C ALA A 233 55.49 -21.33 -48.07
N LEU A 234 54.89 -22.02 -47.08
CA LEU A 234 55.37 -22.25 -45.70
C LEU A 234 54.97 -21.27 -44.56
N MET A 235 54.07 -21.72 -43.67
CA MET A 235 54.32 -22.03 -42.24
C MET A 235 53.08 -21.81 -41.33
N ARG A 236 52.72 -22.89 -40.61
CA ARG A 236 52.36 -23.01 -39.17
C ARG A 236 51.68 -21.79 -38.53
N GLY A 237 50.45 -21.84 -38.01
CA GLY A 237 49.87 -22.86 -37.14
C GLY A 237 49.53 -22.22 -35.78
N ARG A 238 48.34 -22.49 -35.24
CA ARG A 238 48.05 -22.77 -33.82
C ARG A 238 46.55 -22.58 -33.52
N THR A 239 45.98 -23.69 -33.07
CA THR A 239 44.82 -23.79 -32.19
C THR A 239 45.02 -22.98 -30.90
N CYS A 240 43.95 -22.39 -30.37
CA CYS A 240 43.66 -22.48 -28.93
C CYS A 240 42.20 -22.11 -28.64
N THR A 241 41.53 -23.02 -27.94
CA THR A 241 40.17 -22.98 -27.43
C THR A 241 40.08 -22.29 -26.06
N MET A 242 38.98 -21.56 -25.85
CA MET A 242 38.17 -21.42 -24.61
C MET A 242 38.88 -21.41 -23.25
N SER A 243 38.79 -20.28 -22.55
CA SER A 243 38.87 -20.21 -21.08
C SER A 243 37.55 -19.72 -20.49
N THR A 244 36.89 -20.58 -19.72
CA THR A 244 35.82 -20.24 -18.78
C THR A 244 36.42 -20.15 -17.38
N LEU A 245 36.25 -18.99 -16.72
CA LEU A 245 36.50 -18.83 -15.29
C LEU A 245 35.31 -19.37 -14.50
N LYS A 246 35.59 -20.18 -13.47
CA LYS A 246 34.65 -20.58 -12.41
C LYS A 246 35.17 -20.11 -11.06
N ASP A 247 34.20 -19.75 -10.22
CA ASP A 247 34.27 -19.07 -8.94
C ASP A 247 35.19 -19.67 -7.87
N SER A 248 35.82 -18.76 -7.13
CA SER A 248 36.45 -18.98 -5.83
C SER A 248 35.42 -18.88 -4.70
N ARG A 249 35.33 -19.94 -3.89
CA ARG A 249 34.80 -19.91 -2.52
C ARG A 249 35.73 -19.06 -1.63
N SER A 250 35.14 -18.33 -0.70
CA SER A 250 35.82 -17.81 0.49
C SER A 250 35.10 -18.35 1.72
N THR A 251 35.95 -18.89 2.59
CA THR A 251 35.80 -19.26 4.01
C THR A 251 34.80 -18.47 4.82
#